data_AF-A0A428XMT7-F1
#
_entry.id   AF-A0A428XMT7-F1
#
_cell.length_a   1.000
_cell.length_b   1.000
_cell.length_c   1.000
_cell.angle_alpha   90.00
_cell.angle_beta   90.00
_cell.angle_gamma   90.00
#
_symmetry.space_group_name_H-M   'P 1'
#
loop_
_entity.id
_entity.type
_entity.pdbx_description
1 polymer ?
#
loop_
_entity_poly.entity_id
_entity_poly.type
_entity_poly.pdbx_seq_one_letter_code
_entity_poly.pdbx_strand_id
1 'polypeptide(L)'
;MIGQSTVLAAEFPPSVEDFYLPSILPWGAHDTYWFTKITLLVWVAVALIIIYFLVSYRKPQLVPTKKQWLAESLYGFVRNNISVDMIGPRGVAFAPYLTTLFCFILVMNFFSIVPLIQISPNSHIAFP
;
A
#
# COMPACT_ATOMS: atom_id res chain seq x y z
N MET A 1 -26.42 -22.66 1.17
CA MET A 1 -27.44 -21.59 1.05
C MET A 1 -27.06 -20.73 -0.14
N ILE A 2 -28.01 -20.56 -1.06
CA ILE A 2 -27.84 -20.01 -2.41
C ILE A 2 -27.88 -18.48 -2.35
N GLY A 3 -26.97 -17.83 -3.08
CA GLY A 3 -27.20 -16.51 -3.68
C GLY A 3 -26.88 -15.29 -2.82
N GLN A 4 -25.73 -14.68 -3.08
CA GLN A 4 -25.66 -13.21 -3.17
C GLN A 4 -24.95 -12.84 -4.48
N SER A 5 -25.76 -12.74 -5.52
CA SER A 5 -25.48 -12.03 -6.75
C SER A 5 -25.19 -10.55 -6.44
N THR A 6 -24.07 -10.03 -6.94
CA THR A 6 -23.86 -8.63 -7.37
C THR A 6 -24.85 -7.62 -6.75
N VAL A 7 -24.59 -7.20 -5.52
CA VAL A 7 -25.43 -6.23 -4.82
C VAL A 7 -24.91 -4.82 -5.15
N LEU A 8 -25.58 -4.14 -6.09
CA LEU A 8 -25.39 -2.71 -6.40
C LEU A 8 -26.01 -1.77 -5.34
N ALA A 9 -26.35 -2.28 -4.15
CA ALA A 9 -26.84 -1.52 -3.02
C ALA A 9 -26.46 -2.23 -1.71
N ALA A 10 -25.25 -1.98 -1.21
CA ALA A 10 -24.83 -2.48 0.10
C ALA A 10 -25.86 -2.05 1.17
N GLU A 11 -26.23 -2.99 2.05
CA GLU A 11 -27.08 -2.71 3.20
C GLU A 11 -26.37 -1.68 4.10
N PHE A 12 -27.03 -0.56 4.40
CA PHE A 12 -26.48 0.47 5.28
C PHE A 12 -27.00 0.25 6.70
N PRO A 13 -26.14 0.17 7.74
CA PRO A 13 -24.68 0.34 7.74
C PRO A 13 -23.90 -0.90 7.28
N PRO A 14 -22.64 -0.73 6.81
CA PRO A 14 -21.79 -1.85 6.41
C PRO A 14 -21.58 -2.84 7.56
N SER A 15 -21.58 -4.13 7.22
CA SER A 15 -21.38 -5.23 8.16
C SER A 15 -19.90 -5.65 8.21
N VAL A 16 -19.52 -6.38 9.26
CA VAL A 16 -18.16 -6.95 9.39
C VAL A 16 -17.82 -7.90 8.23
N GLU A 17 -18.82 -8.52 7.61
CA GLU A 17 -18.66 -9.44 6.48
C GLU A 17 -18.21 -8.73 5.20
N ASP A 18 -18.45 -7.42 5.07
CA ASP A 18 -18.04 -6.64 3.89
C ASP A 18 -16.51 -6.51 3.75
N PHE A 19 -15.78 -6.78 4.84
CA PHE A 19 -14.31 -6.79 4.86
C PHE A 19 -13.72 -8.14 4.43
N TYR A 20 -14.54 -9.20 4.39
CA TYR A 20 -14.13 -10.55 3.97
C TYR A 20 -14.45 -10.78 2.49
N LEU A 21 -13.63 -10.17 1.63
CA LEU A 21 -13.82 -10.24 0.19
C LEU A 21 -13.58 -11.66 -0.36
N PRO A 22 -14.39 -12.12 -1.34
CA PRO A 22 -14.23 -13.43 -1.94
C PRO A 22 -12.87 -13.56 -2.66
N SER A 23 -12.45 -14.81 -2.81
CA SER A 23 -11.21 -15.14 -3.50
C SER A 23 -11.28 -14.77 -4.98
N ILE A 24 -10.17 -14.35 -5.57
CA ILE A 24 -10.11 -14.03 -7.01
C ILE A 24 -9.69 -15.27 -7.83
N LEU A 25 -8.91 -16.18 -7.23
CA LEU A 25 -8.41 -17.41 -7.86
C LEU A 25 -9.04 -18.67 -7.25
N PRO A 26 -9.43 -19.68 -8.04
CA PRO A 26 -9.21 -19.77 -9.48
C PRO A 26 -10.32 -19.09 -10.31
N TRP A 27 -11.51 -18.81 -9.74
CA TRP A 27 -12.66 -18.24 -10.47
C TRP A 27 -13.72 -17.61 -9.53
N GLY A 28 -13.35 -16.97 -8.43
CA GLY A 28 -14.36 -16.54 -7.43
C GLY A 28 -14.83 -17.65 -6.49
N ALA A 29 -14.07 -18.74 -6.37
CA ALA A 29 -14.48 -19.90 -5.59
C ALA A 29 -14.54 -19.58 -4.09
N HIS A 30 -15.66 -19.91 -3.45
CA HIS A 30 -15.94 -19.63 -2.03
C HIS A 30 -15.07 -20.45 -1.06
N ASP A 31 -14.36 -21.49 -1.54
CA ASP A 31 -13.69 -22.48 -0.69
C ASP A 31 -12.19 -22.21 -0.50
N THR A 32 -11.67 -21.10 -1.02
CA THR A 32 -10.22 -20.82 -1.07
C THR A 32 -9.90 -19.41 -0.56
N TYR A 33 -9.54 -19.26 0.72
CA TYR A 33 -9.44 -17.95 1.37
C TYR A 33 -8.11 -17.18 1.21
N TRP A 34 -7.13 -17.70 0.47
CA TRP A 34 -5.76 -17.14 0.52
C TRP A 34 -5.50 -15.98 -0.44
N PHE A 35 -6.20 -15.88 -1.58
CA PHE A 35 -5.96 -14.85 -2.59
C PHE A 35 -7.19 -13.96 -2.81
N THR A 36 -7.31 -12.91 -1.98
CA THR A 36 -8.42 -11.94 -2.03
C THR A 36 -7.98 -10.62 -2.69
N LYS A 37 -8.93 -9.71 -2.92
CA LYS A 37 -8.64 -8.34 -3.38
C LYS A 37 -7.61 -7.65 -2.48
N ILE A 38 -7.68 -7.85 -1.16
CA ILE A 38 -6.73 -7.27 -0.20
C ILE A 38 -5.32 -7.80 -0.49
N THR A 39 -5.13 -9.11 -0.57
CA THR A 39 -3.83 -9.73 -0.88
C THR A 39 -3.27 -9.21 -2.21
N LEU A 40 -4.10 -9.10 -3.26
CA LEU A 40 -3.69 -8.53 -4.54
C LEU A 40 -3.21 -7.08 -4.40
N LEU A 41 -3.94 -6.24 -3.66
CA LEU A 41 -3.56 -4.84 -3.44
C LEU A 41 -2.24 -4.72 -2.66
N VAL A 42 -1.97 -5.60 -1.69
CA VAL A 42 -0.66 -5.66 -1.01
C VAL A 42 0.46 -5.89 -2.03
N TRP A 43 0.30 -6.89 -2.89
CA TRP A 43 1.29 -7.20 -3.93
C TRP A 43 1.49 -6.03 -4.90
N VAL A 44 0.40 -5.37 -5.30
CA VAL A 44 0.45 -4.18 -6.15
C VAL A 44 1.18 -3.03 -5.45
N ALA A 45 0.93 -2.78 -4.16
CA ALA A 45 1.64 -1.75 -3.39
C ALA A 45 3.15 -2.01 -3.36
N VAL A 46 3.55 -3.24 -3.04
CA VAL A 46 4.96 -3.65 -3.00
C VAL A 46 5.61 -3.48 -4.38
N ALA A 47 4.94 -3.95 -5.44
CA ALA A 47 5.44 -3.82 -6.80
C ALA A 47 5.59 -2.35 -7.22
N LEU A 48 4.60 -1.49 -6.92
CA LEU A 48 4.65 -0.06 -7.22
C LEU A 48 5.84 0.62 -6.55
N ILE A 49 6.09 0.34 -5.27
CA ILE A 49 7.19 0.93 -4.52
C ILE A 49 8.53 0.48 -5.11
N ILE A 50 8.71 -0.83 -5.33
CA ILE A 50 9.95 -1.37 -5.91
C ILE A 50 10.20 -0.75 -7.28
N ILE A 51 9.20 -0.77 -8.17
CA ILE A 51 9.33 -0.20 -9.52
C ILE A 51 9.64 1.29 -9.46
N TYR A 52 8.97 2.04 -8.58
CA TYR A 52 9.20 3.48 -8.45
C TYR A 52 10.65 3.79 -8.06
N PHE A 53 11.17 3.14 -7.02
CA PHE A 53 12.55 3.37 -6.57
C PHE A 53 13.58 2.85 -7.57
N LEU A 54 13.37 1.67 -8.18
CA LEU A 54 14.25 1.15 -9.22
C LEU A 54 14.32 2.07 -10.44
N VAL A 55 13.17 2.58 -10.91
CA VAL A 55 13.12 3.50 -12.06
C VAL A 55 13.73 4.86 -11.71
N SER A 56 13.49 5.37 -10.51
CA SER A 56 14.00 6.68 -10.08
C SER A 56 15.53 6.69 -9.95
N TYR A 57 16.13 5.59 -9.51
CA TYR A 57 17.58 5.47 -9.31
C TYR A 57 18.33 4.73 -10.43
N ARG A 58 17.67 4.38 -11.54
CA ARG A 58 18.32 3.64 -12.64
C ARG A 58 19.44 4.42 -13.33
N LYS A 59 19.32 5.75 -13.41
CA LYS A 59 20.31 6.65 -14.04
C LYS A 59 20.36 7.97 -13.26
N PRO A 60 21.01 7.99 -12.08
CA PRO A 60 21.08 9.20 -11.27
C PRO A 60 21.83 10.30 -12.02
N GLN A 61 21.22 11.47 -12.13
CA GLN A 61 21.83 12.66 -12.75
C GLN A 61 22.15 13.69 -11.67
N LEU A 62 23.19 14.52 -11.90
CA LEU A 62 23.58 15.59 -10.97
C LEU A 62 22.47 16.65 -10.83
N VAL A 63 21.78 16.97 -11.94
CA VAL A 63 20.55 17.77 -11.91
C VAL A 63 19.38 16.80 -11.87
N PRO A 64 18.58 16.80 -10.79
CA PRO A 64 17.55 15.78 -10.58
C PRO A 64 16.41 15.95 -11.59
N THR A 65 16.00 14.83 -12.20
CA THR A 65 14.75 14.76 -12.95
C THR A 65 13.55 14.78 -12.00
N LYS A 66 12.33 15.04 -12.50
CA LYS A 66 11.12 15.12 -11.66
C LYS A 66 10.91 13.90 -10.74
N LYS A 67 11.20 12.68 -11.23
CA LYS A 67 11.03 11.43 -10.45
C LYS A 67 12.11 11.29 -9.37
N GLN A 68 13.36 11.60 -9.74
CA GLN A 68 14.48 11.63 -8.81
C GLN A 68 14.26 12.67 -7.72
N TRP A 69 13.82 13.88 -8.08
CA TRP A 69 13.49 14.94 -7.13
C TRP A 69 12.42 14.51 -6.12
N LEU A 70 11.35 13.84 -6.57
CA LEU A 70 10.33 13.33 -5.67
C LEU A 70 10.87 12.24 -4.74
N ALA A 71 11.65 11.30 -5.26
CA ALA A 71 12.28 10.23 -4.47
C ALA A 71 13.27 10.78 -3.43
N GLU A 72 14.12 11.73 -3.82
CA GLU A 72 15.08 12.39 -2.92
C GLU A 72 14.38 13.24 -1.87
N SER A 73 13.34 13.97 -2.25
CA SER A 73 12.54 14.79 -1.32
C SER A 73 11.82 13.90 -0.31
N LEU A 74 11.25 12.78 -0.75
CA LEU A 74 10.58 11.80 0.11
C LEU A 74 11.56 11.15 1.09
N TYR A 75 12.71 10.69 0.60
CA TYR A 75 13.76 10.11 1.44
C TYR A 75 14.32 11.14 2.43
N GLY A 76 14.58 12.36 1.98
CA GLY A 76 15.05 13.47 2.81
C GLY A 76 14.04 13.86 3.90
N PHE A 77 12.75 13.87 3.56
CA PHE A 77 11.67 14.10 4.51
C PHE A 77 11.70 13.07 5.64
N VAL A 78 11.69 11.78 5.29
CA VAL A 78 11.68 10.69 6.27
C VAL A 78 13.00 10.63 7.05
N ARG A 79 14.13 10.83 6.40
CA ARG A 79 15.44 10.82 7.07
C ARG A 79 15.54 11.93 8.10
N ASN A 80 15.28 13.18 7.70
CA ASN A 80 15.56 14.33 8.56
C ASN A 80 14.42 14.54 9.56
N ASN A 81 13.18 14.65 9.08
CA ASN A 81 12.03 15.08 9.90
C ASN A 81 11.39 13.95 10.72
N ILE A 82 11.70 12.69 10.40
CA ILE A 82 11.14 11.53 11.12
C ILE A 82 12.27 10.80 11.84
N SER A 83 13.27 10.32 11.09
CA SER A 83 14.26 9.42 11.65
C SER A 83 15.26 10.13 12.54
N VAL A 84 15.87 11.22 12.06
CA VAL A 84 16.89 11.97 12.81
C VAL A 84 16.25 12.79 13.91
N ASP A 85 15.11 13.43 13.66
CA ASP A 85 14.42 14.20 14.70
C ASP A 85 13.94 13.33 15.87
N MET A 86 13.49 12.10 15.62
CA MET A 86 12.98 11.21 16.67
C MET A 86 14.08 10.38 17.37
N ILE A 87 15.09 9.89 16.62
CA ILE A 87 16.12 8.96 17.13
C ILE A 87 17.46 9.68 17.40
N GLY A 88 17.63 10.89 16.88
CA GLY A 88 18.89 11.63 16.89
C GLY A 88 19.85 11.20 15.78
N PRO A 89 21.17 11.47 15.91
CA PRO A 89 22.16 11.21 14.86
C PRO A 89 22.24 9.74 14.41
N ARG A 90 21.91 8.80 15.31
CA ARG A 90 21.84 7.37 15.01
C ARG A 90 20.65 6.98 14.12
N GLY A 91 19.65 7.85 14.01
CA GLY A 91 18.48 7.67 13.15
C GLY A 91 18.84 7.50 11.68
N VAL A 92 19.95 8.07 11.20
CA VAL A 92 20.35 7.93 9.78
C VAL A 92 20.44 6.46 9.33
N ALA A 93 20.83 5.54 10.23
CA ALA A 93 20.88 4.11 9.92
C ALA A 93 19.49 3.48 9.73
N PHE A 94 18.46 4.02 10.39
CA PHE A 94 17.07 3.55 10.30
C PHE A 94 16.27 4.23 9.18
N ALA A 95 16.79 5.32 8.61
CA ALA A 95 16.10 6.06 7.56
C ALA A 95 15.63 5.17 6.39
N PRO A 96 16.43 4.23 5.83
CA PRO A 96 15.96 3.38 4.73
C PRO A 96 14.76 2.49 5.11
N TYR A 97 14.78 1.95 6.32
CA TYR A 97 13.68 1.14 6.85
C TYR A 97 12.42 1.98 7.02
N LEU A 98 12.54 3.14 7.68
CA LEU A 98 11.41 4.05 7.91
C LEU A 98 10.86 4.61 6.61
N THR A 99 11.70 4.89 5.60
CA THR A 99 11.23 5.34 4.28
C THR A 99 10.41 4.25 3.61
N THR A 100 10.86 2.99 3.68
CA THR A 100 10.12 1.86 3.09
C THR A 100 8.76 1.69 3.77
N LEU A 101 8.75 1.70 5.12
CA LEU A 101 7.52 1.62 5.91
C LEU A 101 6.55 2.77 5.59
N PHE A 102 7.07 4.00 5.55
CA PHE A 102 6.30 5.18 5.23
C PHE A 102 5.66 5.09 3.84
N CYS A 103 6.44 4.72 2.82
CA CYS A 103 5.92 4.57 1.46
C CYS A 103 4.87 3.47 1.36
N PHE A 104 5.10 2.34 2.04
CA PHE A 104 4.18 1.22 2.10
C PHE A 104 2.82 1.63 2.67
N ILE A 105 2.83 2.22 3.87
CA ILE A 105 1.62 2.70 4.53
C ILE A 105 0.93 3.79 3.69
N LEU A 106 1.70 4.71 3.11
CA LEU A 106 1.17 5.78 2.27
C LEU A 106 0.43 5.23 1.04
N VAL A 107 1.03 4.28 0.31
CA VAL A 107 0.41 3.68 -0.89
C VAL A 107 -0.84 2.89 -0.52
N MET A 108 -0.79 2.11 0.57
CA MET A 108 -1.95 1.35 1.06
C MET A 108 -3.12 2.26 1.44
N ASN A 109 -2.85 3.38 2.12
CA ASN A 109 -3.89 4.34 2.44
C ASN A 109 -4.37 5.11 1.21
N PHE A 110 -3.51 5.37 0.24
CA PHE A 110 -3.89 6.03 -1.01
C PHE A 110 -4.91 5.20 -1.81
N PHE A 111 -4.85 3.87 -1.75
CA PHE A 111 -5.85 2.98 -2.35
C PHE A 111 -7.27 3.16 -1.81
N SER A 112 -7.43 3.69 -0.60
CA SER A 112 -8.74 4.05 -0.06
C SER A 112 -9.41 5.20 -0.83
N ILE A 113 -8.60 6.10 -1.40
CA ILE A 113 -9.08 7.30 -2.11
C ILE A 113 -9.37 6.99 -3.58
N VAL A 114 -8.63 6.05 -4.18
CA VAL A 114 -8.74 5.75 -5.61
C VAL A 114 -10.10 5.11 -5.93
N PRO A 115 -10.92 5.72 -6.81
CA PRO A 115 -12.17 5.10 -7.28
C PRO A 115 -11.88 3.71 -7.84
N LEU A 116 -12.83 2.78 -7.68
CA LEU A 116 -12.71 1.33 -8.00
C LEU A 116 -11.94 0.49 -6.96
N ILE A 117 -10.91 1.04 -6.31
CA ILE A 117 -10.16 0.31 -5.29
C ILE A 117 -10.88 0.44 -3.95
N GLN A 118 -11.11 1.68 -3.46
CA GLN A 118 -11.92 2.06 -2.29
C GLN A 118 -11.77 1.16 -1.04
N ILE A 119 -10.63 0.49 -0.88
CA ILE A 119 -10.33 -0.33 0.29
C ILE A 119 -8.84 -0.25 0.58
N SER A 120 -8.51 0.07 1.82
CA SER A 120 -7.14 -0.01 2.31
C SER A 120 -6.85 -1.44 2.77
N PRO A 121 -5.73 -2.05 2.37
CA PRO A 121 -5.32 -3.33 2.95
C PRO A 121 -5.18 -3.29 4.48
N ASN A 122 -4.82 -2.13 5.06
CA ASN A 122 -4.66 -1.93 6.50
C ASN A 122 -5.98 -1.97 7.29
N SER A 123 -7.14 -1.92 6.62
CA SER A 123 -8.45 -2.02 7.30
C SER A 123 -8.87 -3.46 7.61
N HIS A 124 -8.12 -4.45 7.13
CA HIS A 124 -8.41 -5.86 7.40
C HIS A 124 -7.63 -6.32 8.64
N ILE A 125 -8.31 -6.85 9.66
CA ILE A 125 -7.69 -7.22 10.95
C ILE A 125 -6.54 -8.23 10.84
N ALA A 126 -6.49 -9.00 9.75
CA ALA A 126 -5.39 -9.92 9.46
C ALA A 126 -4.08 -9.21 9.03
N PHE A 127 -4.16 -7.92 8.67
CA PHE A 127 -3.05 -7.06 8.32
C PHE A 127 -2.92 -5.93 9.37
N PRO A 128 -1.76 -5.82 10.06
CA PRO A 128 -1.54 -4.84 11.12
C PRO A 128 -1.34 -3.41 10.58
#